data_AF-A0A2S7U426-F1
#
_entry.id   AF-A0A2S7U426-F1
#
_cell.length_a   1.000
_cell.length_b   1.000
_cell.length_c   1.000
_cell.angle_alpha   90.00
_cell.angle_beta   90.00
_cell.angle_gamma   90.00
#
_symmetry.space_group_name_H-M   'P 1'
#
loop_
_entity.id
_entity.type
_entity.pdbx_description
1 polymer ?
#
loop_
_entity_poly.entity_id
_entity_poly.type
_entity_poly.pdbx_seq_one_letter_code
_entity_poly.pdbx_strand_id
1 'polypeptide(L)'
;SNNDKPYDEFTIEQLAGDLLPNATLEQKVAAAYNRIAQISAEGGIQDKEYLKKYQAERVRTTSSAWLGSTMACCECHDHKFDPFTAKDFYSFAAYFSDILEKGAYNSHGHYQEDIKKWADQGIEFPKLGPLYRLPNAEQKKKLQAFDQQISNAKKSLAKANDPAKTKKLESLLSEREKFNKSITNTVPATISAKPRTIRVLNRGNWQDETGEIVTPSPPQFLTGGKRIEHKSRLDLAKWIVSKDNPLTARVFVNRLWQRYFGIGLSRNTGDLGLQGEFPSHPELLDHLAISFMGDGWKIKPLVRKIALSGTYQQASTPNAKLLKLDPHNRQLARQSQLRLPAELIRDNALAVSGLLNPKVGGPSVRPYQPEATTATSTSLAENTNHLTTVTNTDEAYTPTGNAHSYTLC
;
A
#
# COMPACT_ATOMS: atom_id res chain seq x y z
N SER A 1 -2.65 -6.84 12.83
CA SER A 1 -3.67 -7.08 13.88
C SER A 1 -3.82 -8.59 14.05
N ASN A 2 -4.10 -9.06 15.27
CA ASN A 2 -4.23 -10.51 15.53
C ASN A 2 -5.62 -11.09 15.18
N ASN A 3 -6.50 -10.28 14.57
CA ASN A 3 -7.92 -10.59 14.39
C ASN A 3 -8.23 -11.49 13.19
N ASP A 4 -7.21 -11.95 12.44
CA ASP A 4 -7.39 -12.79 11.25
C ASP A 4 -8.36 -12.19 10.23
N LYS A 5 -8.18 -10.88 9.93
CA LYS A 5 -8.97 -10.18 8.91
C LYS A 5 -8.91 -11.00 7.61
N PRO A 6 -10.06 -11.35 7.01
CA PRO A 6 -10.10 -12.01 5.71
C PRO A 6 -9.30 -11.26 4.64
N TYR A 7 -8.56 -11.98 3.80
CA TYR A 7 -7.71 -11.39 2.78
C TYR A 7 -8.50 -10.65 1.68
N ASP A 8 -9.74 -11.06 1.43
CA ASP A 8 -10.67 -10.38 0.54
C ASP A 8 -11.08 -9.00 1.08
N GLU A 9 -11.47 -8.93 2.36
CA GLU A 9 -11.75 -7.66 3.04
C GLU A 9 -10.52 -6.75 3.02
N PHE A 10 -9.34 -7.28 3.39
CA PHE A 10 -8.08 -6.54 3.33
C PHE A 10 -7.82 -5.98 1.92
N THR A 11 -8.01 -6.80 0.88
CA THR A 11 -7.80 -6.38 -0.50
C THR A 11 -8.77 -5.27 -0.92
N ILE A 12 -10.04 -5.40 -0.56
CA ILE A 12 -11.06 -4.39 -0.85
C ILE A 12 -10.71 -3.06 -0.19
N GLU A 13 -10.29 -3.08 1.07
CA GLU A 13 -9.88 -1.89 1.80
C GLU A 13 -8.65 -1.22 1.19
N GLN A 14 -7.63 -1.99 0.79
CA GLN A 14 -6.40 -1.46 0.19
C GLN A 14 -6.67 -0.78 -1.15
N LEU A 15 -7.53 -1.36 -2.00
CA LEU A 15 -7.78 -0.83 -3.33
C LEU A 15 -8.87 0.26 -3.34
N ALA A 16 -9.90 0.13 -2.51
CA ALA A 16 -11.10 0.96 -2.59
C ALA A 16 -11.76 1.23 -1.23
N GLY A 17 -11.02 1.19 -0.13
CA GLY A 17 -11.56 1.42 1.21
C GLY A 17 -12.21 2.80 1.41
N ASP A 18 -11.78 3.82 0.65
CA ASP A 18 -12.37 5.16 0.63
C ASP A 18 -13.75 5.21 -0.08
N LEU A 19 -14.05 4.23 -0.92
CA LEU A 19 -15.31 4.08 -1.64
C LEU A 19 -16.34 3.21 -0.90
N LEU A 20 -15.99 2.66 0.26
CA LEU A 20 -16.94 1.87 1.05
C LEU A 20 -18.03 2.77 1.64
N PRO A 21 -19.30 2.31 1.66
CA PRO A 21 -20.37 3.06 2.29
C PRO A 21 -20.07 3.23 3.78
N ASN A 22 -20.10 4.47 4.26
CA ASN A 22 -19.74 4.81 5.65
C ASN A 22 -18.34 4.32 6.06
N ALA A 23 -17.37 4.35 5.13
CA ALA A 23 -16.00 3.91 5.37
C ALA A 23 -15.42 4.44 6.69
N THR A 24 -14.93 3.52 7.51
CA THR A 24 -14.20 3.87 8.74
C THR A 24 -12.87 4.54 8.41
N LEU A 25 -12.28 5.23 9.39
CA LEU A 25 -10.96 5.85 9.19
C LEU A 25 -9.91 4.81 8.80
N GLU A 26 -9.93 3.61 9.39
CA GLU A 26 -8.98 2.54 9.06
C GLU A 26 -9.12 2.07 7.61
N GLN A 27 -10.35 1.96 7.09
CA GLN A 27 -10.59 1.59 5.69
C GLN A 27 -10.13 2.68 4.73
N LYS A 28 -10.32 3.96 5.08
CA LYS A 28 -9.80 5.10 4.31
C LYS A 28 -8.27 5.15 4.33
N VAL A 29 -7.66 4.83 5.47
CA VAL A 29 -6.20 4.71 5.61
C VAL A 29 -5.65 3.58 4.75
N ALA A 30 -6.33 2.42 4.70
CA ALA A 30 -5.92 1.31 3.85
C ALA A 30 -5.87 1.71 2.36
N ALA A 31 -6.85 2.50 1.90
CA ALA A 31 -6.90 3.02 0.54
C ALA A 31 -5.71 3.93 0.17
N ALA A 32 -4.92 4.40 1.15
CA ALA A 32 -3.68 5.15 0.93
C ALA A 32 -2.64 4.35 0.13
N TYR A 33 -2.78 3.03 0.02
CA TYR A 33 -2.04 2.19 -0.94
C TYR A 33 -1.95 2.83 -2.34
N ASN A 34 -3.05 3.45 -2.81
CA ASN A 34 -3.11 4.10 -4.11
C ASN A 34 -2.27 5.41 -4.22
N ARG A 35 -1.66 5.87 -3.12
CA ARG A 35 -0.93 7.14 -3.01
C ARG A 35 0.55 6.97 -2.65
N ILE A 36 1.06 5.72 -2.63
CA ILE A 36 2.45 5.39 -2.26
C ILE A 36 3.39 5.48 -3.48
N ALA A 37 2.87 5.76 -4.68
CA ALA A 37 3.71 6.00 -5.86
C ALA A 37 4.69 7.16 -5.64
N GLN A 38 5.89 7.05 -6.22
CA GLN A 38 6.89 8.11 -6.15
C GLN A 38 6.35 9.39 -6.79
N ILE A 39 6.24 10.46 -6.00
CA ILE A 39 5.83 11.78 -6.48
C ILE A 39 7.06 12.64 -6.81
N SER A 40 6.94 13.53 -7.81
CA SER A 40 7.97 14.51 -8.12
C SER A 40 7.46 15.94 -7.99
N ALA A 41 8.32 16.81 -7.46
CA ALA A 41 8.16 18.26 -7.45
C ALA A 41 9.35 18.96 -8.14
N GLU A 42 10.13 18.21 -8.92
CA GLU A 42 11.30 18.70 -9.66
C GLU A 42 10.90 19.74 -10.71
N GLY A 43 11.82 20.64 -11.08
CA GLY A 43 11.62 21.57 -12.19
C GLY A 43 11.58 20.82 -13.54
N GLY A 44 10.78 21.31 -14.49
CA GLY A 44 10.73 20.77 -15.86
C GLY A 44 9.82 19.55 -16.06
N ILE A 45 9.29 18.95 -15.00
CA ILE A 45 8.31 17.86 -15.11
C ILE A 45 6.98 18.32 -15.70
N GLN A 46 6.37 17.48 -16.53
CA GLN A 46 5.07 17.75 -17.14
C GLN A 46 3.96 17.08 -16.32
N ASP A 47 2.93 17.84 -15.96
CA ASP A 47 1.81 17.35 -15.14
C ASP A 47 1.11 16.15 -15.79
N LYS A 48 0.79 16.25 -17.09
CA LYS A 48 0.16 15.16 -17.85
C LYS A 48 1.01 13.89 -17.88
N GLU A 49 2.33 14.01 -18.04
CA GLU A 49 3.25 12.85 -18.08
C GLU A 49 3.22 12.10 -16.74
N TYR A 50 3.34 12.81 -15.62
CA TYR A 50 3.37 12.18 -14.30
C TYR A 50 2.03 11.56 -13.91
N LEU A 51 0.90 12.14 -14.35
CA LEU A 51 -0.41 11.49 -14.20
C LEU A 51 -0.46 10.13 -14.92
N LYS A 52 0.20 9.98 -16.08
CA LYS A 52 0.32 8.70 -16.77
C LYS A 52 1.27 7.74 -16.05
N LYS A 53 2.39 8.24 -15.52
CA LYS A 53 3.32 7.44 -14.68
C LYS A 53 2.63 6.86 -13.44
N TYR A 54 1.87 7.67 -12.69
CA TYR A 54 1.14 7.20 -11.50
C TYR A 54 0.07 6.18 -11.87
N GLN A 55 -0.62 6.40 -12.99
CA GLN A 55 -1.59 5.45 -13.52
C GLN A 55 -0.92 4.11 -13.88
N ALA A 56 0.19 4.14 -14.61
CA ALA A 56 0.95 2.94 -14.98
C ALA A 56 1.44 2.20 -13.73
N GLU A 57 1.94 2.92 -12.72
CA GLU A 57 2.44 2.32 -11.48
C GLU A 57 1.35 1.56 -10.71
N ARG A 58 0.12 2.08 -10.68
CA ARG A 58 -1.01 1.36 -10.07
C ARG A 58 -1.39 0.11 -10.84
N VAL A 59 -1.33 0.13 -12.17
CA VAL A 59 -1.53 -1.09 -12.97
C VAL A 59 -0.44 -2.12 -12.66
N ARG A 60 0.82 -1.71 -12.71
CA ARG A 60 1.99 -2.58 -12.44
C ARG A 60 1.94 -3.20 -11.06
N THR A 61 1.74 -2.38 -10.03
CA THR A 61 1.74 -2.85 -8.65
C THR A 61 0.53 -3.74 -8.39
N THR A 62 -0.66 -3.38 -8.87
CA THR A 62 -1.87 -4.17 -8.62
C THR A 62 -1.86 -5.49 -9.38
N SER A 63 -1.47 -5.49 -10.65
CA SER A 63 -1.35 -6.71 -11.46
C SER A 63 -0.29 -7.65 -10.90
N SER A 64 0.90 -7.14 -10.54
CA SER A 64 1.92 -7.97 -9.92
C SER A 64 1.47 -8.49 -8.54
N ALA A 65 0.93 -7.63 -7.68
CA ALA A 65 0.61 -7.99 -6.30
C ALA A 65 -0.60 -8.93 -6.18
N TRP A 66 -1.66 -8.77 -6.97
CA TRP A 66 -2.86 -9.61 -6.85
C TRP A 66 -3.07 -10.60 -7.98
N LEU A 67 -2.59 -10.32 -9.19
CA LEU A 67 -2.78 -11.21 -10.35
C LEU A 67 -1.54 -12.04 -10.64
N GLY A 68 -0.38 -11.66 -10.08
CA GLY A 68 0.90 -12.32 -10.36
C GLY A 68 1.21 -12.28 -11.85
N SER A 69 0.93 -11.15 -12.50
CA SER A 69 1.11 -10.96 -13.93
C SER A 69 1.98 -9.74 -14.24
N THR A 70 2.65 -9.81 -15.38
CA THR A 70 3.62 -8.82 -15.88
C THR A 70 2.96 -7.86 -16.88
N MET A 71 1.83 -7.24 -16.49
CA MET A 71 1.12 -6.27 -17.35
C MET A 71 1.93 -4.99 -17.64
N ALA A 72 3.09 -4.78 -17.02
CA ALA A 72 3.90 -3.58 -17.20
C ALA A 72 4.26 -3.29 -18.66
N CYS A 73 4.62 -4.31 -19.44
CA CYS A 73 4.99 -4.14 -20.85
C CYS A 73 3.80 -3.73 -21.73
N CYS A 74 2.57 -4.01 -21.28
CA CYS A 74 1.34 -3.69 -22.00
C CYS A 74 1.08 -2.18 -22.13
N GLU A 75 1.84 -1.35 -21.43
CA GLU A 75 1.80 0.10 -21.64
C GLU A 75 2.17 0.50 -23.07
N CYS A 76 3.08 -0.23 -23.72
CA CYS A 76 3.57 0.15 -25.04
C CYS A 76 3.11 -0.76 -26.19
N HIS A 77 2.86 -2.04 -25.91
CA HIS A 77 2.49 -3.05 -26.90
C HIS A 77 1.78 -4.23 -26.25
N ASP A 78 1.03 -5.04 -27.00
CA ASP A 78 0.46 -6.27 -26.46
C ASP A 78 1.53 -7.19 -25.88
N HIS A 79 1.23 -7.88 -24.78
CA HIS A 79 2.19 -8.74 -24.13
C HIS A 79 2.66 -9.85 -25.09
N LYS A 80 3.95 -10.17 -25.05
CA LYS A 80 4.56 -11.05 -26.05
C LYS A 80 4.12 -12.51 -25.93
N PHE A 81 3.79 -12.97 -24.71
CA PHE A 81 3.54 -14.38 -24.41
C PHE A 81 2.14 -14.60 -23.83
N ASP A 82 1.83 -13.95 -22.72
CA ASP A 82 0.50 -13.97 -22.10
C ASP A 82 -0.55 -13.17 -22.88
N PRO A 83 -1.84 -13.52 -22.80
CA PRO A 83 -2.95 -12.91 -23.55
C PRO A 83 -3.39 -11.55 -22.97
N PHE A 84 -2.45 -10.73 -22.49
CA PHE A 84 -2.73 -9.35 -22.07
C PHE A 84 -2.47 -8.39 -23.24
N THR A 85 -3.46 -7.55 -23.54
CA THR A 85 -3.33 -6.52 -24.58
C THR A 85 -2.98 -5.16 -23.98
N ALA A 86 -2.47 -4.25 -24.81
CA ALA A 86 -2.34 -2.84 -24.44
C ALA A 86 -3.70 -2.24 -24.08
N LYS A 87 -4.78 -2.67 -24.76
CA LYS A 87 -6.14 -2.28 -24.41
C LYS A 87 -6.54 -2.74 -23.01
N ASP A 88 -6.16 -3.95 -22.59
CA ASP A 88 -6.37 -4.43 -21.22
C ASP A 88 -5.61 -3.57 -20.21
N PHE A 89 -4.37 -3.18 -20.50
CA PHE A 89 -3.60 -2.28 -19.64
C PHE A 89 -4.34 -0.97 -19.40
N TYR A 90 -4.75 -0.27 -20.46
CA TYR A 90 -5.43 1.01 -20.31
C TYR A 90 -6.85 0.89 -19.74
N SER A 91 -7.55 -0.21 -20.02
CA SER A 91 -8.87 -0.47 -19.42
C SER A 91 -8.74 -0.76 -17.92
N PHE A 92 -7.71 -1.51 -17.50
CA PHE A 92 -7.39 -1.72 -16.10
C PHE A 92 -6.97 -0.42 -15.42
N ALA A 93 -6.18 0.39 -16.13
CA ALA A 93 -5.75 1.70 -15.67
C ALA A 93 -6.92 2.67 -15.44
N ALA A 94 -8.04 2.49 -16.14
CA ALA A 94 -9.24 3.31 -15.99
C ALA A 94 -9.96 3.10 -14.66
N TYR A 95 -9.71 2.01 -13.92
CA TYR A 95 -10.23 1.86 -12.55
C TYR A 95 -9.70 2.90 -11.57
N PHE A 96 -8.52 3.47 -11.84
CA PHE A 96 -7.84 4.40 -10.95
C PHE A 96 -7.96 5.86 -11.41
N SER A 97 -8.71 6.13 -12.48
CA SER A 97 -8.79 7.45 -13.09
C SER A 97 -9.62 8.45 -12.28
N ASP A 98 -10.37 7.96 -11.29
CA ASP A 98 -11.14 8.73 -10.32
C ASP A 98 -10.29 9.32 -9.19
N ILE A 99 -9.05 8.86 -8.99
CA ILE A 99 -8.19 9.37 -7.92
C ILE A 99 -7.87 10.84 -8.18
N LEU A 100 -8.23 11.69 -7.23
CA LEU A 100 -7.95 13.12 -7.22
C LEU A 100 -6.46 13.35 -6.92
N GLU A 101 -5.72 13.74 -7.94
CA GLU A 101 -4.30 14.00 -7.86
C GLU A 101 -3.85 14.98 -8.93
N LYS A 102 -2.63 15.50 -8.75
CA LYS A 102 -1.87 16.23 -9.77
C LYS A 102 -0.64 15.40 -10.14
N GLY A 103 -0.13 15.56 -11.35
CA GLY A 103 1.11 14.95 -11.80
C GLY A 103 2.33 15.60 -11.16
N ALA A 104 2.43 16.92 -11.30
CA ALA A 104 3.54 17.71 -10.80
C ALA A 104 3.24 18.29 -9.40
N TYR A 105 4.02 17.92 -8.38
CA TYR A 105 3.85 18.44 -7.01
C TYR A 105 4.60 19.76 -6.75
N ASN A 106 4.88 20.51 -7.82
CA ASN A 106 5.36 21.89 -7.80
C ASN A 106 4.22 22.86 -8.17
N SER A 107 4.56 24.08 -8.61
CA SER A 107 3.60 25.12 -9.04
C SER A 107 2.89 24.85 -10.37
N HIS A 108 3.33 23.87 -11.16
CA HIS A 108 2.80 23.56 -12.49
C HIS A 108 1.69 22.49 -12.50
N GLY A 109 1.48 21.78 -11.39
CA GLY A 109 0.48 20.72 -11.34
C GLY A 109 -0.87 21.21 -10.85
N HIS A 110 -1.93 20.66 -11.44
CA HIS A 110 -3.30 21.08 -11.18
C HIS A 110 -4.19 19.89 -10.82
N TYR A 111 -5.11 20.09 -9.89
CA TYR A 111 -6.19 19.14 -9.65
C TYR A 111 -7.25 19.28 -10.74
N GLN A 112 -7.86 18.15 -11.12
CA GLN A 112 -8.92 18.11 -12.13
C GLN A 112 -10.26 18.72 -11.69
N GLU A 113 -10.39 19.10 -10.42
CA GLU A 113 -11.59 19.66 -9.80
C GLU A 113 -11.23 20.70 -8.72
N ASP A 114 -12.21 21.54 -8.38
CA ASP A 114 -12.11 22.43 -7.21
C ASP A 114 -12.03 21.61 -5.92
N ILE A 115 -10.88 21.70 -5.26
CA ILE A 115 -10.58 21.00 -4.01
C ILE A 115 -11.31 21.60 -2.80
N LYS A 116 -11.89 22.80 -2.92
CA LYS A 116 -12.58 23.48 -1.82
C LYS A 116 -13.71 22.63 -1.24
N LYS A 117 -14.46 21.90 -2.08
CA LYS A 117 -15.53 21.00 -1.64
C LYS A 117 -15.05 19.87 -0.70
N TRP A 118 -13.78 19.49 -0.80
CA TRP A 118 -13.15 18.47 0.05
C TRP A 118 -12.51 19.09 1.28
N ALA A 119 -11.96 20.31 1.15
CA ALA A 119 -11.50 21.09 2.30
C ALA A 119 -12.65 21.35 3.29
N ASP A 120 -13.86 21.63 2.79
CA ASP A 120 -15.07 21.79 3.60
C ASP A 120 -15.49 20.49 4.33
N GLN A 121 -15.02 19.33 3.86
CA GLN A 121 -15.20 18.02 4.50
C GLN A 121 -14.06 17.66 5.46
N GLY A 122 -13.14 18.59 5.72
CA GLY A 122 -12.02 18.42 6.63
C GLY A 122 -10.82 17.66 6.04
N ILE A 123 -10.74 17.52 4.72
CA ILE A 123 -9.55 16.97 4.05
C ILE A 123 -8.57 18.10 3.80
N GLU A 124 -7.34 17.94 4.28
CA GLU A 124 -6.29 18.93 4.09
C GLU A 124 -5.50 18.64 2.82
N PHE A 125 -5.13 19.69 2.07
CA PHE A 125 -4.36 19.62 0.84
C PHE A 125 -3.01 20.37 0.98
N PRO A 126 -2.05 19.86 1.76
CA PRO A 126 -0.69 20.41 1.75
C PRO A 126 -0.01 20.22 0.40
N LYS A 127 1.22 20.75 0.27
CA LYS A 127 2.02 20.73 -0.98
C LYS A 127 2.06 19.37 -1.67
N LEU A 128 2.17 18.29 -0.89
CA LEU A 128 2.33 16.91 -1.36
C LEU A 128 1.01 16.13 -1.56
N GLY A 129 -0.13 16.80 -1.52
CA GLY A 129 -1.43 16.19 -1.79
C GLY A 129 -2.29 15.98 -0.55
N PRO A 130 -3.50 15.40 -0.71
CA PRO A 130 -4.46 15.27 0.36
C PRO A 130 -3.98 14.30 1.46
N LEU A 131 -4.32 14.60 2.71
CA LEU A 131 -4.00 13.75 3.86
C LEU A 131 -5.16 13.57 4.85
N TYR A 132 -5.12 12.48 5.61
CA TYR A 132 -5.92 12.26 6.81
C TYR A 132 -5.06 12.43 8.05
N ARG A 133 -5.60 13.07 9.09
CA ARG A 133 -4.99 13.10 10.43
C ARG A 133 -5.40 11.86 11.22
N LEU A 134 -4.45 11.30 11.95
CA LEU A 134 -4.58 10.07 12.73
C LEU A 134 -4.46 10.38 14.22
N PRO A 135 -5.54 10.86 14.87
CA PRO A 135 -5.54 11.08 16.31
C PRO A 135 -5.30 9.77 17.06
N ASN A 136 -4.47 9.83 18.11
CA ASN A 136 -4.40 8.75 19.10
C ASN A 136 -5.71 8.67 19.93
N ALA A 137 -5.82 7.68 20.80
CA ALA A 137 -7.03 7.44 21.59
C ALA A 137 -7.46 8.65 22.45
N GLU A 138 -6.50 9.37 23.04
CA GLU A 138 -6.78 10.55 23.87
C GLU A 138 -7.21 11.75 23.01
N GLN A 139 -6.50 11.99 21.91
CA GLN A 139 -6.84 13.03 20.93
C GLN A 139 -8.23 12.78 20.34
N LYS A 140 -8.58 11.53 20.05
CA LYS A 140 -9.91 11.14 19.55
C LYS A 140 -11.00 11.45 20.57
N LYS A 141 -10.81 11.13 21.86
CA LYS A 141 -11.75 11.50 22.93
C LYS A 141 -11.95 13.01 23.02
N LYS A 142 -10.87 13.79 22.89
CA LYS A 142 -10.93 15.25 22.93
C LYS A 142 -11.66 15.83 21.71
N LEU A 143 -11.42 15.30 20.51
CA LEU A 143 -12.19 15.66 19.30
C LEU A 143 -13.69 15.35 19.47
N GLN A 144 -14.03 14.18 20.00
CA GLN A 144 -15.42 13.81 20.29
C GLN A 144 -16.08 14.74 21.31
N ALA A 145 -15.34 15.16 22.34
CA ALA A 145 -15.83 16.14 23.30
C ALA A 145 -16.13 17.50 22.64
N PHE A 146 -15.25 17.98 21.75
CA PHE A 146 -15.52 19.17 20.94
C PHE A 146 -16.74 19.00 20.05
N ASP A 147 -16.86 17.88 19.34
CA ASP A 147 -17.99 17.59 18.46
C ASP A 147 -19.32 17.58 19.23
N GLN A 148 -19.33 17.04 20.45
CA GLN A 148 -20.49 17.06 21.33
C GLN A 148 -20.84 18.49 21.80
N GLN A 149 -19.84 19.28 22.19
CA GLN A 149 -20.03 20.69 22.60
C GLN A 149 -20.57 21.53 21.42
N ILE A 150 -20.02 21.33 20.22
CA ILE A 150 -20.47 21.99 18.99
C ILE A 150 -21.91 21.59 18.65
N SER A 151 -22.24 20.30 18.73
CA SER A 151 -23.62 19.82 18.50
C SER A 151 -24.61 20.44 19.48
N ASN A 152 -24.26 20.51 20.77
CA ASN A 152 -25.07 21.16 21.79
C ASN A 152 -25.22 22.67 21.53
N ALA A 153 -24.12 23.34 21.15
CA ALA A 153 -24.14 24.77 20.81
C ALA A 153 -25.04 25.04 19.59
N LYS A 154 -24.93 24.25 18.52
CA LYS A 154 -25.81 24.34 17.33
C LYS A 154 -27.29 24.17 17.68
N LYS A 155 -27.62 23.16 18.50
CA LYS A 155 -29.01 22.96 18.99
C LYS A 155 -29.51 24.14 19.82
N SER A 156 -28.65 24.74 20.64
CA SER A 156 -29.03 25.89 21.48
C SER A 156 -29.23 27.18 20.68
N LEU A 157 -28.50 27.36 19.58
CA LEU A 157 -28.60 28.48 18.66
C LEU A 157 -29.85 28.37 17.79
N ALA A 158 -30.19 27.16 17.33
CA ALA A 158 -31.42 26.92 16.58
C ALA A 158 -32.70 27.27 17.36
N LYS A 159 -32.64 27.25 18.70
CA LYS A 159 -33.77 27.62 19.58
C LYS A 159 -33.89 29.12 19.85
N ALA A 160 -32.80 29.89 19.68
CA ALA A 160 -32.80 31.34 19.86
C ALA A 160 -31.54 31.93 19.21
N ASN A 161 -31.76 32.87 18.27
CA ASN A 161 -30.69 33.53 17.53
C ASN A 161 -30.02 34.59 18.43
N ASP A 162 -29.05 34.15 19.22
CA ASP A 162 -28.36 34.94 20.25
C ASP A 162 -26.88 35.14 19.85
N PRO A 163 -26.41 36.40 19.66
CA PRO A 163 -25.03 36.70 19.31
C PRO A 163 -23.97 36.08 20.24
N ALA A 164 -24.27 35.94 21.54
CA ALA A 164 -23.35 35.31 22.48
C ALA A 164 -23.18 33.80 22.22
N LYS A 165 -24.25 33.13 21.80
CA LYS A 165 -24.21 31.71 21.39
C LYS A 165 -23.48 31.52 20.07
N THR A 166 -23.64 32.45 19.12
CA THR A 166 -22.88 32.46 17.86
C THR A 166 -21.39 32.56 18.14
N LYS A 167 -20.96 33.53 18.95
CA LYS A 167 -19.55 33.71 19.31
C LYS A 167 -18.96 32.48 20.03
N LYS A 168 -19.74 31.83 20.90
CA LYS A 168 -19.34 30.57 21.56
C LYS A 168 -19.16 29.44 20.56
N LEU A 169 -20.07 29.27 19.61
CA LEU A 169 -19.97 28.26 18.55
C LEU A 169 -18.72 28.49 17.68
N GLU A 170 -18.44 29.73 17.30
CA GLU A 170 -17.25 30.11 16.53
C GLU A 170 -15.96 29.80 17.31
N SER A 171 -15.91 30.11 18.61
CA SER A 171 -14.77 29.75 19.48
C SER A 171 -14.54 28.25 19.50
N LEU A 172 -15.60 27.46 19.72
CA LEU A 172 -15.52 25.99 19.76
C LEU A 172 -15.05 25.40 18.42
N LEU A 173 -15.54 25.92 17.29
CA LEU A 173 -15.07 25.53 15.97
C LEU A 173 -13.59 25.87 15.78
N SER A 174 -13.17 27.07 16.16
CA SER A 174 -11.76 27.51 16.07
C SER A 174 -10.84 26.67 16.95
N GLU A 175 -11.22 26.37 18.19
CA GLU A 175 -10.45 25.56 19.13
C GLU A 175 -10.35 24.10 18.67
N ARG A 176 -11.45 23.52 18.19
CA ARG A 176 -11.45 22.18 17.59
C ARG A 176 -10.50 22.13 16.39
N GLU A 177 -10.55 23.11 15.50
CA GLU A 177 -9.67 23.18 14.33
C GLU A 177 -8.20 23.35 14.71
N LYS A 178 -7.88 24.25 15.66
CA LYS A 178 -6.52 24.39 16.20
C LYS A 178 -6.01 23.08 16.80
N PHE A 179 -6.85 22.40 17.59
CA PHE A 179 -6.52 21.11 18.16
C PHE A 179 -6.32 20.04 17.09
N ASN A 180 -7.19 19.97 16.09
CA ASN A 180 -7.06 19.03 14.98
C ASN A 180 -5.72 19.24 14.22
N LYS A 181 -5.38 20.51 13.92
CA LYS A 181 -4.11 20.88 13.27
C LYS A 181 -2.87 20.54 14.10
N SER A 182 -2.99 20.47 15.42
CA SER A 182 -1.89 20.07 16.32
C SER A 182 -1.56 18.57 16.25
N ILE A 183 -2.43 17.74 15.65
CA ILE A 183 -2.20 16.29 15.49
C ILE A 183 -1.23 16.06 14.32
N THR A 184 0.04 15.81 14.61
CA THR A 184 1.09 15.67 13.59
C THR A 184 1.07 14.34 12.83
N ASN A 185 0.48 13.30 13.41
CA ASN A 185 0.36 12.00 12.75
C ASN A 185 -0.62 12.09 11.58
N THR A 186 -0.11 11.90 10.37
CA THR A 186 -0.89 11.98 9.14
C THR A 186 -0.55 10.83 8.19
N VAL A 187 -1.46 10.55 7.26
CA VAL A 187 -1.27 9.59 6.17
C VAL A 187 -1.82 10.18 4.88
N PRO A 188 -1.25 9.88 3.70
CA PRO A 188 -1.86 10.25 2.44
C PRO A 188 -3.32 9.78 2.34
N ALA A 189 -4.19 10.63 1.83
CA ALA A 189 -5.59 10.31 1.60
C ALA A 189 -5.82 9.99 0.12
N THR A 190 -6.57 8.92 -0.14
CA THR A 190 -7.15 8.66 -1.45
C THR A 190 -8.53 9.27 -1.49
N ILE A 191 -8.73 10.21 -2.41
CA ILE A 191 -10.00 10.92 -2.60
C ILE A 191 -10.48 10.64 -4.02
N SER A 192 -11.70 10.16 -4.16
CA SER A 192 -12.34 9.95 -5.47
C SER A 192 -13.04 11.21 -5.97
N ALA A 193 -12.75 11.57 -7.21
CA ALA A 193 -13.29 12.67 -7.98
C ALA A 193 -13.86 12.16 -9.32
N LYS A 194 -14.33 13.04 -10.20
CA LYS A 194 -14.80 12.65 -11.53
C LYS A 194 -13.67 11.91 -12.27
N PRO A 195 -13.93 10.70 -12.79
CA PRO A 195 -12.94 9.92 -13.52
C PRO A 195 -12.36 10.68 -14.72
N ARG A 196 -11.03 10.63 -14.88
CA ARG A 196 -10.34 11.11 -16.08
C ARG A 196 -10.63 10.20 -17.27
N THR A 197 -10.71 10.79 -18.46
CA THR A 197 -10.73 10.04 -19.71
C THR A 197 -9.42 9.29 -19.89
N ILE A 198 -9.50 7.97 -20.06
CA ILE A 198 -8.35 7.11 -20.37
C ILE A 198 -8.42 6.69 -21.83
N ARG A 199 -7.27 6.77 -22.50
CA ARG A 199 -7.08 6.39 -23.89
C ARG A 199 -6.02 5.31 -23.99
N VAL A 200 -6.14 4.45 -24.99
CA VAL A 200 -5.04 3.60 -25.42
C VAL A 200 -3.97 4.48 -26.06
N LEU A 201 -2.79 4.57 -25.45
CA LEU A 201 -1.71 5.40 -25.99
C LEU A 201 -0.85 4.58 -26.95
N ASN A 202 -0.55 5.15 -28.11
CA ASN A 202 0.38 4.52 -29.04
C ASN A 202 1.78 4.49 -28.42
N ARG A 203 2.29 3.30 -28.11
CA ARG A 203 3.60 3.09 -27.47
C ARG A 203 3.80 3.90 -26.18
N GLY A 204 2.74 4.09 -25.39
CA GLY A 204 2.82 4.86 -24.15
C GLY A 204 3.00 6.37 -24.34
N ASN A 205 2.88 6.90 -25.56
CA ASN A 205 3.05 8.34 -25.81
C ASN A 205 1.93 9.16 -25.16
N TRP A 206 2.22 9.81 -24.04
CA TRP A 206 1.24 10.61 -23.28
C TRP A 206 0.77 11.88 -24.00
N GLN A 207 1.51 12.35 -25.00
CA GLN A 207 1.14 13.51 -25.81
C GLN A 207 0.12 13.16 -26.90
N ASP A 208 -0.03 11.87 -27.21
CA ASP A 208 -1.00 11.40 -28.19
C ASP A 208 -2.39 11.31 -27.55
N GLU A 209 -3.30 12.19 -27.97
CA GLU A 209 -4.69 12.24 -27.53
C GLU A 209 -5.66 11.60 -28.55
N THR A 210 -5.15 10.96 -29.62
CA THR A 210 -5.98 10.40 -30.71
C THR A 210 -6.47 8.98 -30.45
N GLY A 211 -5.86 8.27 -29.48
CA GLY A 211 -6.17 6.88 -29.18
C GLY A 211 -7.59 6.62 -28.70
N GLU A 212 -8.04 5.37 -28.86
CA GLU A 212 -9.37 4.89 -28.45
C GLU A 212 -9.62 5.18 -26.96
N ILE A 213 -10.79 5.73 -26.62
CA ILE A 213 -11.22 5.90 -25.23
C ILE A 213 -11.66 4.54 -24.69
N VAL A 214 -11.16 4.17 -23.52
CA VAL A 214 -11.50 2.91 -22.85
C VAL A 214 -12.20 3.14 -21.52
N THR A 215 -13.10 2.22 -21.19
CA THR A 215 -13.80 2.15 -19.90
C THR A 215 -13.13 1.13 -18.98
N PRO A 216 -13.35 1.22 -17.65
CA PRO A 216 -12.81 0.26 -16.70
C PRO A 216 -13.31 -1.15 -16.99
N SER A 217 -12.37 -2.08 -17.18
CA SER A 217 -12.65 -3.50 -17.46
C SER A 217 -11.48 -4.35 -16.97
N PRO A 218 -11.74 -5.58 -16.47
CA PRO A 218 -10.67 -6.54 -16.24
C PRO A 218 -10.06 -6.97 -17.58
N PRO A 219 -8.89 -7.64 -17.57
CA PRO A 219 -8.32 -8.25 -18.75
C PRO A 219 -9.31 -9.22 -19.39
N GLN A 220 -9.57 -9.05 -20.69
CA GLN A 220 -10.69 -9.71 -21.38
C GLN A 220 -10.61 -11.24 -21.35
N PHE A 221 -9.40 -11.81 -21.35
CA PHE A 221 -9.25 -13.27 -21.32
C PHE A 221 -9.64 -13.88 -19.96
N LEU A 222 -9.57 -13.11 -18.86
CA LEU A 222 -9.96 -13.57 -17.52
C LEU A 222 -11.48 -13.55 -17.30
N THR A 223 -12.23 -12.91 -18.20
CA THR A 223 -13.69 -12.80 -18.13
C THR A 223 -14.37 -13.65 -19.20
N GLY A 224 -13.71 -14.70 -19.68
CA GLY A 224 -14.24 -15.58 -20.74
C GLY A 224 -14.46 -14.85 -22.07
N GLY A 225 -13.67 -13.81 -22.35
CA GLY A 225 -13.77 -13.03 -23.58
C GLY A 225 -14.78 -11.88 -23.52
N LYS A 226 -15.54 -11.73 -22.42
CA LYS A 226 -16.55 -10.68 -22.29
C LYS A 226 -15.98 -9.44 -21.63
N ARG A 227 -16.13 -8.27 -22.27
CA ARG A 227 -15.85 -7.00 -21.60
C ARG A 227 -16.95 -6.74 -20.57
N ILE A 228 -16.61 -6.90 -19.29
CA ILE A 228 -17.51 -6.60 -18.18
C ILE A 228 -17.28 -5.14 -17.82
N GLU A 229 -18.28 -4.30 -18.08
CA GLU A 229 -18.22 -2.91 -17.64
C GLU A 229 -18.38 -2.84 -16.13
N HIS A 230 -17.25 -2.72 -15.46
CA HIS A 230 -17.20 -2.32 -14.07
C HIS A 230 -17.08 -0.80 -14.03
N LYS A 231 -17.77 -0.16 -13.08
CA LYS A 231 -17.94 1.29 -13.09
C LYS A 231 -16.95 2.01 -12.17
N SER A 232 -16.30 1.29 -11.26
CA SER A 232 -15.52 1.90 -10.18
C SER A 232 -14.31 1.08 -9.73
N ARG A 233 -13.38 1.74 -9.03
CA ARG A 233 -12.27 1.08 -8.32
C ARG A 233 -12.75 0.02 -7.30
N LEU A 234 -13.93 0.23 -6.70
CA LEU A 234 -14.54 -0.74 -5.80
C LEU A 234 -14.98 -2.01 -6.52
N ASP A 235 -15.45 -1.91 -7.76
CA ASP A 235 -15.80 -3.07 -8.57
C ASP A 235 -14.56 -3.88 -8.95
N LEU A 236 -13.45 -3.21 -9.29
CA LEU A 236 -12.15 -3.88 -9.47
C LEU A 236 -11.75 -4.63 -8.21
N ALA A 237 -11.82 -3.98 -7.05
CA ALA A 237 -11.41 -4.56 -5.79
C ALA A 237 -12.23 -5.83 -5.44
N LYS A 238 -13.54 -5.79 -5.71
CA LYS A 238 -14.43 -6.96 -5.57
C LYS A 238 -14.12 -8.05 -6.60
N TRP A 239 -13.85 -7.69 -7.85
CA TRP A 239 -13.52 -8.65 -8.90
C TRP A 239 -12.20 -9.38 -8.61
N ILE A 240 -11.17 -8.66 -8.12
CA ILE A 240 -9.86 -9.24 -7.78
C ILE A 240 -10.02 -10.42 -6.81
N VAL A 241 -10.94 -10.32 -5.85
CA VAL A 241 -11.17 -11.36 -4.83
C VAL A 241 -12.46 -12.16 -5.08
N SER A 242 -12.99 -12.08 -6.29
CA SER A 242 -14.14 -12.87 -6.71
C SER A 242 -13.72 -14.30 -7.03
N LYS A 243 -14.67 -15.25 -6.91
CA LYS A 243 -14.45 -16.65 -7.33
C LYS A 243 -14.23 -16.79 -8.83
N ASP A 244 -14.64 -15.78 -9.61
CA ASP A 244 -14.48 -15.74 -11.06
C ASP A 244 -13.07 -15.30 -11.47
N ASN A 245 -12.26 -14.78 -10.54
CA ASN A 245 -10.84 -14.51 -10.76
C ASN A 245 -9.96 -15.64 -10.19
N PRO A 246 -9.44 -16.56 -11.02
CA PRO A 246 -8.67 -17.70 -10.55
C PRO A 246 -7.26 -17.35 -10.06
N LEU A 247 -6.77 -16.12 -10.31
CA LEU A 247 -5.36 -15.77 -10.10
C LEU A 247 -5.07 -15.42 -8.64
N THR A 248 -5.91 -14.62 -7.99
CA THR A 248 -5.54 -13.99 -6.72
C THR A 248 -5.32 -14.97 -5.58
N ALA A 249 -6.16 -15.98 -5.45
CA ALA A 249 -5.94 -17.03 -4.45
C ALA A 249 -4.64 -17.82 -4.73
N ARG A 250 -4.36 -18.18 -6.00
CA ARG A 250 -3.14 -18.89 -6.39
C ARG A 250 -1.88 -18.07 -6.09
N VAL A 251 -1.90 -16.78 -6.40
CA VAL A 251 -0.78 -15.85 -6.13
C VAL A 251 -0.50 -15.76 -4.64
N PHE A 252 -1.54 -15.55 -3.83
CA PHE A 252 -1.40 -15.45 -2.38
C PHE A 252 -0.89 -16.76 -1.78
N VAL A 253 -1.49 -17.89 -2.14
CA VAL A 253 -1.09 -19.24 -1.68
C VAL A 253 0.35 -19.53 -2.06
N ASN A 254 0.77 -19.25 -3.30
CA ASN A 254 2.14 -19.51 -3.75
C ASN A 254 3.17 -18.69 -2.95
N ARG A 255 2.87 -17.41 -2.67
CA ARG A 255 3.72 -16.55 -1.84
C ARG A 255 3.75 -17.01 -0.38
N LEU A 256 2.61 -17.40 0.16
CA LEU A 256 2.55 -17.94 1.52
C LEU A 256 3.35 -19.24 1.61
N TRP A 257 3.18 -20.14 0.65
CA TRP A 257 3.95 -21.37 0.52
C TRP A 257 5.45 -21.10 0.52
N GLN A 258 5.91 -20.13 -0.28
CA GLN A 258 7.30 -19.71 -0.30
C GLN A 258 7.81 -19.27 1.08
N ARG A 259 6.99 -18.61 1.91
CA ARG A 259 7.39 -18.24 3.29
C ARG A 259 7.64 -19.46 4.18
N TYR A 260 6.92 -20.56 3.97
CA TYR A 260 7.02 -21.77 4.77
C TYR A 260 8.02 -22.80 4.23
N PHE A 261 8.28 -22.81 2.92
CA PHE A 261 9.17 -23.78 2.26
C PHE A 261 10.40 -23.14 1.59
N GLY A 262 10.55 -21.81 1.64
CA GLY A 262 11.66 -21.06 1.06
C GLY A 262 11.55 -20.84 -0.46
N ILE A 263 10.87 -21.75 -1.15
CA ILE A 263 10.56 -21.67 -2.59
C ILE A 263 9.06 -21.85 -2.80
N GLY A 264 8.47 -21.04 -3.68
CA GLY A 264 7.08 -21.20 -4.09
C GLY A 264 6.87 -22.48 -4.89
N LEU A 265 5.62 -22.95 -4.97
CA LEU A 265 5.24 -24.02 -5.89
C LEU A 265 5.59 -23.62 -7.33
N SER A 266 5.31 -22.37 -7.69
CA SER A 266 6.00 -21.65 -8.77
C SER A 266 7.07 -20.75 -8.16
N ARG A 267 8.31 -20.82 -8.65
CA ARG A 267 9.41 -20.04 -8.07
C ARG A 267 9.28 -18.54 -8.31
N ASN A 268 8.73 -18.13 -9.45
CA ASN A 268 8.53 -16.72 -9.76
C ASN A 268 7.23 -16.21 -9.15
N THR A 269 7.32 -15.49 -8.03
CA THR A 269 6.13 -14.95 -7.35
C THR A 269 5.56 -13.68 -7.98
N GLY A 270 6.27 -13.09 -8.94
CA GLY A 270 5.85 -11.90 -9.68
C GLY A 270 5.21 -12.22 -11.04
N ASP A 271 5.37 -13.46 -11.52
CA ASP A 271 4.84 -13.91 -12.80
C ASP A 271 4.44 -15.40 -12.70
N LEU A 272 3.14 -15.65 -12.63
CA LEU A 272 2.52 -16.97 -12.70
C LEU A 272 2.01 -17.29 -14.13
N GLY A 273 2.29 -16.42 -15.10
CA GLY A 273 1.98 -16.60 -16.51
C GLY A 273 3.04 -17.43 -17.24
N LEU A 274 3.04 -17.34 -18.56
CA LEU A 274 3.87 -18.16 -19.46
C LEU A 274 5.37 -17.81 -19.40
N GLN A 275 5.73 -16.60 -18.94
CA GLN A 275 7.13 -16.24 -18.68
C GLN A 275 7.61 -16.67 -17.28
N GLY A 276 6.69 -17.08 -16.41
CA GLY A 276 6.98 -17.64 -15.11
C GLY A 276 7.48 -19.09 -15.16
N GLU A 277 7.46 -19.74 -14.01
CA GLU A 277 7.63 -21.19 -13.91
C GLU A 277 6.26 -21.83 -13.66
N PHE A 278 5.93 -22.91 -14.38
CA PHE A 278 4.76 -23.70 -14.01
C PHE A 278 4.90 -24.23 -12.58
N PRO A 279 3.80 -24.30 -11.81
CA PRO A 279 3.86 -24.87 -10.47
C PRO A 279 4.39 -26.32 -10.52
N SER A 280 5.34 -26.64 -9.66
CA SER A 280 5.84 -28.01 -9.49
C SER A 280 4.72 -29.01 -9.15
N HIS A 281 3.70 -28.56 -8.42
CA HIS A 281 2.53 -29.34 -8.02
C HIS A 281 1.26 -28.52 -8.29
N PRO A 282 0.74 -28.50 -9.54
CA PRO A 282 -0.38 -27.64 -9.92
C PRO A 282 -1.68 -27.99 -9.17
N GLU A 283 -1.99 -29.27 -9.00
CA GLU A 283 -3.18 -29.73 -8.27
C GLU A 283 -3.13 -29.32 -6.79
N LEU A 284 -1.95 -29.32 -6.17
CA LEU A 284 -1.77 -28.85 -4.79
C LEU A 284 -2.01 -27.35 -4.67
N LEU A 285 -1.49 -26.56 -5.62
CA LEU A 285 -1.74 -25.12 -5.65
C LEU A 285 -3.23 -24.83 -5.77
N ASP A 286 -3.91 -25.53 -6.68
CA ASP A 286 -5.35 -25.38 -6.90
C ASP A 286 -6.17 -25.80 -5.68
N HIS A 287 -5.84 -26.94 -5.08
CA HIS A 287 -6.50 -27.40 -3.85
C HIS A 287 -6.39 -26.36 -2.72
N LEU A 288 -5.19 -25.83 -2.49
CA LEU A 288 -4.95 -24.82 -1.46
C LEU A 288 -5.65 -23.50 -1.78
N ALA A 289 -5.65 -23.06 -3.04
CA ALA A 289 -6.32 -21.84 -3.48
C ALA A 289 -7.84 -21.94 -3.33
N ILE A 290 -8.44 -23.05 -3.77
CA ILE A 290 -9.89 -23.31 -3.62
C ILE A 290 -10.26 -23.36 -2.14
N SER A 291 -9.48 -24.08 -1.32
CA SER A 291 -9.72 -24.12 0.12
C SER A 291 -9.61 -22.75 0.77
N PHE A 292 -8.61 -21.95 0.39
CA PHE A 292 -8.41 -20.62 0.95
C PHE A 292 -9.63 -19.72 0.69
N MET A 293 -10.18 -19.76 -0.52
CA MET A 293 -11.43 -19.06 -0.83
C MET A 293 -12.64 -19.66 -0.08
N GLY A 294 -12.71 -20.99 0.02
CA GLY A 294 -13.78 -21.72 0.72
C GLY A 294 -13.82 -21.47 2.22
N ASP A 295 -12.65 -21.26 2.84
CA ASP A 295 -12.49 -20.95 4.26
C ASP A 295 -12.71 -19.45 4.57
N GLY A 296 -13.27 -18.71 3.60
CA GLY A 296 -13.59 -17.28 3.72
C GLY A 296 -12.35 -16.40 3.72
N TRP A 297 -11.34 -16.73 2.90
CA TRP A 297 -10.11 -15.95 2.74
C TRP A 297 -9.31 -15.72 4.04
N LYS A 298 -9.55 -16.55 5.06
CA LYS A 298 -8.84 -16.47 6.34
C LYS A 298 -7.45 -17.08 6.21
N ILE A 299 -6.44 -16.35 6.70
CA ILE A 299 -5.04 -16.75 6.55
C ILE A 299 -4.68 -17.85 7.56
N LYS A 300 -5.16 -17.76 8.81
CA LYS A 300 -4.79 -18.74 9.85
C LYS A 300 -5.21 -20.18 9.52
N PRO A 301 -6.41 -20.47 8.98
CA PRO A 301 -6.77 -21.82 8.55
C PRO A 301 -5.82 -22.38 7.48
N LEU A 302 -5.47 -21.58 6.46
CA LEU A 302 -4.51 -21.95 5.43
C LEU A 302 -3.11 -22.23 6.02
N VAL A 303 -2.63 -21.34 6.90
CA VAL A 303 -1.36 -21.53 7.61
C VAL A 303 -1.38 -22.82 8.44
N ARG A 304 -2.46 -23.08 9.18
CA ARG A 304 -2.62 -24.32 9.95
C ARG A 304 -2.57 -25.54 9.04
N LYS A 305 -3.25 -25.51 7.89
CA LYS A 305 -3.24 -26.60 6.91
C LYS A 305 -1.82 -26.89 6.40
N ILE A 306 -1.05 -25.85 6.08
CA ILE A 306 0.35 -25.98 5.67
C ILE A 306 1.19 -26.56 6.81
N ALA A 307 1.15 -25.94 8.00
CA ALA A 307 2.01 -26.29 9.13
C ALA A 307 1.73 -27.69 9.72
N LEU A 308 0.49 -28.17 9.60
CA LEU A 308 0.09 -29.51 10.05
C LEU A 308 0.21 -30.58 8.95
N SER A 309 0.67 -30.22 7.75
CA SER A 309 0.88 -31.20 6.69
C SER A 309 2.07 -32.11 6.99
N GLY A 310 1.97 -33.37 6.58
CA GLY A 310 3.10 -34.31 6.66
C GLY A 310 4.34 -33.76 5.95
N THR A 311 4.15 -33.05 4.82
CA THR A 311 5.21 -32.40 4.06
C THR A 311 5.97 -31.35 4.89
N TYR A 312 5.26 -30.51 5.64
CA TYR A 312 5.88 -29.47 6.47
C TYR A 312 6.59 -30.04 7.70
N GLN A 313 6.07 -31.14 8.25
CA GLN A 313 6.60 -31.81 9.45
C GLN A 313 7.80 -32.74 9.17
N GLN A 314 8.22 -32.88 7.92
CA GLN A 314 9.43 -33.62 7.58
C GLN A 314 10.68 -33.00 8.23
N ALA A 315 11.71 -33.83 8.45
CA ALA A 315 13.01 -33.33 8.88
C ALA A 315 13.61 -32.40 7.81
N SER A 316 14.29 -31.34 8.26
CA SER A 316 15.03 -30.43 7.36
C SER A 316 16.47 -30.84 7.10
N THR A 317 16.99 -31.80 7.89
CA THR A 317 18.34 -32.34 7.74
C THR A 317 18.42 -33.18 6.46
N PRO A 318 19.29 -32.83 5.51
CA PRO A 318 19.39 -33.56 4.26
C PRO A 318 20.10 -34.92 4.44
N ASN A 319 19.59 -35.95 3.78
CA ASN A 319 20.26 -37.24 3.59
C ASN A 319 20.94 -37.25 2.20
N ALA A 320 22.14 -37.80 2.07
CA ALA A 320 22.87 -37.94 0.80
C ALA A 320 22.01 -38.54 -0.33
N LYS A 321 21.16 -39.53 -0.02
CA LYS A 321 20.22 -40.10 -1.00
C LYS A 321 19.20 -39.07 -1.50
N LEU A 322 18.62 -38.28 -0.59
CA LEU A 322 17.62 -37.25 -0.93
C LEU A 322 18.25 -36.08 -1.68
N LEU A 323 19.48 -35.68 -1.33
CA LEU A 323 20.21 -34.63 -2.07
C LEU A 323 20.49 -35.03 -3.52
N LYS A 324 20.71 -36.32 -3.79
CA LYS A 324 20.91 -36.82 -5.15
C LYS A 324 19.60 -36.86 -5.95
N LEU A 325 18.49 -37.23 -5.30
CA LEU A 325 17.18 -37.38 -5.97
C LEU A 325 16.46 -36.03 -6.16
N ASP A 326 16.55 -35.15 -5.18
CA ASP A 326 15.88 -33.85 -5.17
C ASP A 326 16.82 -32.75 -4.61
N PRO A 327 17.86 -32.37 -5.38
CA PRO A 327 18.88 -31.43 -4.92
C PRO A 327 18.27 -30.07 -4.54
N HIS A 328 17.26 -29.62 -5.28
CA HIS A 328 16.62 -28.32 -5.10
C HIS A 328 15.35 -28.35 -4.22
N ASN A 329 15.04 -29.49 -3.61
CA ASN A 329 13.83 -29.70 -2.80
C ASN A 329 12.52 -29.37 -3.55
N ARG A 330 12.48 -29.58 -4.88
CA ARG A 330 11.31 -29.29 -5.72
C ARG A 330 10.22 -30.35 -5.61
N GLN A 331 10.58 -31.59 -5.27
CA GLN A 331 9.65 -32.67 -4.98
C GLN A 331 9.21 -32.69 -3.51
N LEU A 332 9.67 -31.70 -2.73
CA LEU A 332 9.33 -31.55 -1.31
C LEU A 332 9.73 -32.78 -0.49
N ALA A 333 10.86 -33.41 -0.85
CA ALA A 333 11.34 -34.64 -0.22
C ALA A 333 11.89 -34.45 1.21
N ARG A 334 11.97 -33.20 1.67
CA ARG A 334 12.37 -32.78 3.01
C ARG A 334 11.78 -31.40 3.32
N GLN A 335 11.86 -30.98 4.58
CA GLN A 335 11.63 -29.57 4.92
C GLN A 335 12.84 -28.70 4.54
N SER A 336 12.60 -27.45 4.20
CA SER A 336 13.63 -26.46 3.89
C SER A 336 14.22 -25.83 5.15
N GLN A 337 15.54 -25.59 5.11
CA GLN A 337 16.20 -24.75 6.11
C GLN A 337 16.02 -23.28 5.72
N LEU A 338 15.37 -22.50 6.59
CA LEU A 338 15.04 -21.11 6.31
C LEU A 338 15.88 -20.18 7.17
N ARG A 339 16.51 -19.20 6.51
CA ARG A 339 17.09 -18.05 7.21
C ARG A 339 15.94 -17.10 7.58
N LEU A 340 15.77 -16.85 8.87
CA LEU A 340 14.80 -15.86 9.34
C LEU A 340 15.28 -14.45 9.00
N PRO A 341 14.40 -13.56 8.51
CA PRO A 341 14.68 -12.13 8.39
C PRO A 341 15.03 -11.52 9.75
N ALA A 342 15.82 -10.46 9.75
CA ALA A 342 16.30 -9.80 10.97
C ALA A 342 15.14 -9.32 11.85
N GLU A 343 14.04 -8.88 11.23
CA GLU A 343 12.82 -8.43 11.89
C GLU A 343 12.15 -9.56 12.66
N LEU A 344 12.05 -10.77 12.07
CA LEU A 344 11.48 -11.93 12.75
C LEU A 344 12.35 -12.37 13.93
N ILE A 345 13.67 -12.35 13.78
CA ILE A 345 14.61 -12.70 14.86
C ILE A 345 14.43 -11.72 16.03
N ARG A 346 14.41 -10.41 15.74
CA ARG A 346 14.18 -9.35 16.73
C ARG A 346 12.83 -9.50 17.42
N ASP A 347 11.75 -9.64 16.66
CA ASP A 347 10.40 -9.72 17.22
C ASP A 347 10.20 -11.00 18.04
N ASN A 348 10.85 -12.10 17.66
CA ASN A 348 10.88 -13.32 18.47
C ASN A 348 11.62 -13.09 19.80
N ALA A 349 12.81 -12.48 19.77
CA ALA A 349 13.55 -12.16 20.99
C ALA A 349 12.74 -11.23 21.93
N LEU A 350 12.07 -10.22 21.37
CA LEU A 350 11.16 -9.35 22.12
C LEU A 350 9.95 -10.12 22.68
N ALA A 351 9.38 -11.04 21.92
CA ALA A 351 8.24 -11.84 22.36
C ALA A 351 8.61 -12.78 23.52
N VAL A 352 9.72 -13.51 23.39
CA VAL A 352 10.22 -14.47 24.41
C VAL A 352 10.64 -13.74 25.68
N SER A 353 11.24 -12.55 25.57
CA SER A 353 11.60 -11.73 26.73
C SER A 353 10.43 -10.97 27.37
N GLY A 354 9.22 -11.04 26.80
CA GLY A 354 8.06 -10.28 27.27
C GLY A 354 8.13 -8.78 27.00
N LEU A 355 9.08 -8.32 26.19
CA LEU A 355 9.31 -6.91 25.83
C LEU A 355 8.57 -6.48 24.55
N LEU A 356 7.98 -7.42 23.82
CA LEU A 356 7.21 -7.11 22.63
C LEU A 356 5.96 -6.30 23.00
N ASN A 357 5.87 -5.07 22.48
CA ASN A 357 4.68 -4.26 22.58
C ASN A 357 3.72 -4.57 21.41
N PRO A 358 2.58 -5.23 21.63
CA PRO A 358 1.64 -5.58 20.56
C PRO A 358 0.71 -4.42 20.17
N LYS A 359 0.81 -3.26 20.83
CA LYS A 359 -0.03 -2.09 20.56
C LYS A 359 0.30 -1.56 19.16
N VAL A 360 -0.70 -1.57 18.29
CA VAL A 360 -0.60 -1.01 16.93
C VAL A 360 -0.61 0.52 17.00
N GLY A 361 0.31 1.15 16.27
CA GLY A 361 0.49 2.60 16.24
C GLY A 361 1.31 3.13 17.42
N GLY A 362 1.38 4.45 17.54
CA GLY A 362 2.25 5.14 18.50
C GLY A 362 3.37 5.93 17.81
N PRO A 363 4.20 6.67 18.57
CA PRO A 363 5.33 7.39 18.02
C PRO A 363 6.36 6.42 17.43
N SER A 364 7.07 6.87 16.39
CA SER A 364 8.20 6.12 15.85
C SER A 364 9.22 5.85 16.95
N VAL A 365 9.63 4.59 17.09
CA VAL A 365 10.69 4.20 18.01
C VAL A 365 12.04 4.27 17.30
N ARG A 366 13.07 4.72 18.02
CA ARG A 366 14.47 4.66 17.57
C ARG A 366 15.15 3.51 18.33
N PRO A 367 15.28 2.31 17.74
CA PRO A 367 15.95 1.20 18.41
C PRO A 367 17.40 1.56 18.72
N TYR A 368 17.94 0.97 19.79
CA TYR A 368 19.37 1.09 20.10
C TYR A 368 20.22 0.66 18.89
N GLN A 369 21.18 1.50 18.52
CA GLN A 369 22.17 1.22 17.49
C GLN A 369 23.54 1.09 18.17
N PRO A 370 24.29 -0.01 17.96
CA PRO A 370 25.63 -0.15 18.52
C PRO A 370 26.56 0.98 18.05
N GLU A 371 27.49 1.40 18.91
CA GLU A 371 28.41 2.53 18.62
C GLU A 371 29.16 2.39 17.28
N ALA A 372 29.53 1.16 16.90
CA ALA A 372 30.19 0.87 15.63
C ALA A 372 29.35 1.25 14.40
N THR A 373 28.01 1.17 14.48
CA THR A 373 27.10 1.56 13.39
C THR A 373 26.83 3.06 13.35
N THR A 374 26.88 3.75 14.50
CA THR A 374 26.73 5.20 14.56
C THR A 374 27.99 5.92 14.07
N ALA A 375 29.19 5.37 14.34
CA ALA A 375 30.47 5.97 13.96
C ALA A 375 30.71 6.07 12.43
N THR A 376 30.13 5.16 11.64
CA THR A 376 30.23 5.16 10.16
C THR A 376 29.17 6.03 9.49
N SER A 377 28.11 6.43 10.21
CA SER A 377 27.07 7.32 9.67
C SER A 377 27.47 8.80 9.73
N THR A 378 28.41 9.17 10.61
CA THR A 378 28.91 10.54 10.76
C THR A 378 29.74 11.02 9.56
N SER A 379 30.38 10.13 8.78
CA SER A 379 31.16 10.55 7.59
C SER A 379 30.32 10.64 6.30
N LEU A 380 29.13 10.05 6.26
CA LEU A 380 28.19 10.19 5.13
C LEU A 380 27.10 11.25 5.39
N ALA A 381 26.92 11.68 6.63
CA ALA A 381 26.00 12.75 7.00
C ALA A 381 26.54 14.16 6.65
N GLU A 382 27.86 14.34 6.49
CA GLU A 382 28.43 15.66 6.18
C GLU A 382 28.10 16.17 4.75
N ASN A 383 27.66 15.29 3.83
CA ASN A 383 27.23 15.69 2.48
C ASN A 383 25.71 15.78 2.28
N THR A 384 24.90 15.70 3.33
CA THR A 384 23.43 15.85 3.24
C THR A 384 22.85 17.06 3.99
N ASN A 385 23.71 17.90 4.59
CA ASN A 385 23.27 19.05 5.40
C ASN A 385 22.86 20.31 4.61
N HIS A 386 22.71 20.28 3.28
CA HIS A 386 22.21 21.44 2.52
C HIS A 386 20.70 21.46 2.24
N LEU A 387 19.92 20.47 2.69
CA LEU A 387 18.48 20.45 2.42
C LEU A 387 17.67 19.93 3.62
N THR A 388 17.70 20.65 4.75
CA THR A 388 16.51 21.02 5.56
C THR A 388 16.96 21.55 6.92
N THR A 389 16.83 22.87 7.13
CA THR A 389 16.28 23.52 8.34
C THR A 389 16.35 25.03 8.12
N VAL A 390 15.18 25.66 7.91
CA VAL A 390 15.01 27.10 8.11
C VAL A 390 14.16 27.25 9.37
N THR A 391 14.69 28.06 10.30
CA THR A 391 14.17 28.47 11.63
C THR A 391 14.24 27.41 12.74
N ASN A 392 14.77 27.67 13.95
CA ASN A 392 15.48 28.81 14.51
C ASN A 392 16.17 28.35 15.82
N THR A 393 17.44 28.75 15.98
CA THR A 393 18.09 29.30 17.19
C THR A 393 17.80 28.69 18.57
N ASP A 394 18.79 28.03 19.19
CA ASP A 394 19.61 28.66 20.24
C ASP A 394 20.68 27.71 20.82
N GLU A 395 21.90 28.27 20.87
CA GLU A 395 22.95 28.14 21.90
C GLU A 395 23.92 26.93 21.98
N ALA A 396 25.20 27.36 22.01
CA ALA A 396 26.41 26.77 22.60
C ALA A 396 27.19 25.69 21.84
N TYR A 397 27.95 26.18 20.86
CA TYR A 397 29.23 25.63 20.40
C TYR A 397 30.35 25.97 21.40
N THR A 398 31.14 24.97 21.82
CA THR A 398 32.54 25.16 22.22
C THR A 398 33.39 23.96 21.75
N PRO A 399 34.50 24.19 21.02
CA PRO A 399 35.41 23.14 20.56
C PRO A 399 36.64 23.06 21.47
N THR A 400 37.05 21.85 21.83
CA THR A 400 38.43 21.62 22.28
C THR A 400 38.98 20.42 21.53
N GLY A 401 39.97 20.70 20.69
CA GLY A 401 40.66 19.71 19.87
C GLY A 401 41.55 18.78 20.68
N ASN A 402 41.96 17.69 20.04
CA ASN A 402 43.38 17.48 19.75
C ASN A 402 43.56 16.36 18.73
N ALA A 403 44.60 16.56 17.92
CA ALA A 403 45.14 15.64 16.94
C ALA A 403 45.43 14.26 17.54
N HIS A 404 45.30 13.20 16.74
CA HIS A 404 46.38 12.23 16.51
C HIS A 404 46.13 11.41 15.24
N SER A 405 47.25 11.12 14.61
CA SER A 405 47.52 10.52 13.30
C SER A 405 47.39 9.00 13.25
N TYR A 406 47.54 8.46 12.02
CA TYR A 406 47.85 7.08 11.59
C TYR A 406 46.65 6.16 11.33
N THR A 407 46.62 5.22 10.39
CA THR A 407 47.36 4.83 9.16
C THR A 407 46.48 3.77 8.49
N LEU A 408 46.54 3.67 7.15
CA LEU A 408 45.94 2.62 6.32
C LEU A 408 46.16 1.18 6.83
N CYS A 409 45.10 0.37 6.73
CA CYS A 409 45.10 -0.98 6.13
C CYS A 409 43.70 -1.32 5.63
#